data_AF-A0A8B6CDV2-F1
#
_entry.id   AF-A0A8B6CDV2-F1
#
_cell.length_a   1.000
_cell.length_b   1.000
_cell.length_c   1.000
_cell.angle_alpha   90.00
_cell.angle_beta   90.00
_cell.angle_gamma   90.00
#
_symmetry.space_group_name_H-M   'P 1'
#
loop_
_entity.id
_entity.type
_entity.pdbx_description
1 polymer ?
#
loop_
_entity_poly.entity_id
_entity_poly.type
_entity_poly.pdbx_seq_one_letter_code
_entity_poly.pdbx_strand_id
1 'polypeptide(L)'
;MSGSLSVVSFEGELNAIVQEYLEFVTFDKTLVSFQKECETKQKPITTQSIKSKSNQKLLAIQNELMQNFHKGKRDRFLKLWSENLAASVKDQDPVAKKLEFYVNIYFAVYPIKFARGQ
;
A
#
# COMPACT_ATOMS: atom_id res chain seq x y z
N MET A 1 25.97 8.06 29.32
CA MET A 1 25.81 6.71 28.73
C MET A 1 24.45 6.67 28.05
N SER A 2 24.39 7.00 26.76
CA SER A 2 23.16 7.04 25.97
C SER A 2 23.45 6.28 24.68
N GLY A 3 22.98 5.04 24.59
CA GLY A 3 23.30 4.16 23.48
C GLY A 3 22.81 2.75 23.78
N SER A 4 21.51 2.51 23.60
CA SER A 4 20.93 1.16 23.39
C SER A 4 19.42 1.17 23.15
N LEU A 5 18.72 2.32 23.17
CA LEU A 5 17.25 2.31 23.08
C LEU A 5 16.70 2.14 21.65
N SER A 6 17.53 2.32 20.62
CA SER A 6 17.07 2.41 19.22
C SER A 6 17.17 1.13 18.39
N VAL A 7 17.90 0.10 18.82
CA VAL A 7 18.04 -1.14 18.02
C VAL A 7 16.97 -2.16 18.43
N VAL A 8 16.70 -2.26 19.73
CA VAL A 8 15.73 -3.20 20.32
C VAL A 8 14.28 -2.84 19.94
N SER A 9 13.99 -1.55 19.74
CA SER A 9 12.65 -1.04 19.44
C SER A 9 12.16 -1.36 18.02
N PHE A 10 13.05 -1.66 17.07
CA PHE A 10 12.70 -2.06 15.70
C PHE A 10 12.85 -3.56 15.43
N GLU A 11 13.51 -4.30 16.33
CA GLU A 11 13.81 -5.72 16.12
C GLU A 11 12.53 -6.57 16.01
N GLY A 12 11.51 -6.26 16.81
CA GLY A 12 10.24 -6.97 16.76
C GLY A 12 9.43 -6.73 15.48
N GLU A 13 9.51 -5.52 14.92
CA GLU A 13 8.88 -5.15 13.65
C GLU A 13 9.60 -5.81 12.48
N LEU A 14 10.93 -5.81 12.50
CA LEU A 14 11.74 -6.44 11.47
C LEU A 14 11.46 -7.95 11.40
N ASN A 15 11.37 -8.62 12.56
CA ASN A 15 11.05 -10.04 12.61
C ASN A 15 9.65 -10.32 12.05
N ALA A 16 8.67 -9.43 12.26
CA ALA A 16 7.33 -9.56 11.69
C ALA A 16 7.34 -9.45 10.16
N ILE A 17 8.09 -8.49 9.59
CA ILE A 17 8.25 -8.36 8.12
C ILE A 17 8.91 -9.61 7.53
N VAL A 18 9.96 -10.12 8.18
CA VAL A 18 10.65 -11.35 7.74
C VAL A 18 9.67 -12.53 7.79
N GLN A 19 8.84 -12.63 8.83
CA GLN A 19 7.82 -13.66 8.93
C GLN A 19 6.80 -13.58 7.78
N GLU A 20 6.24 -12.39 7.51
CA GLU A 20 5.29 -12.18 6.40
C GLU A 20 5.91 -12.55 5.04
N TYR A 21 7.18 -12.21 4.81
CA TYR A 21 7.89 -12.59 3.59
C TYR A 21 8.02 -14.12 3.45
N LEU A 22 8.44 -14.81 4.52
CA LEU A 22 8.60 -16.26 4.50
C LEU A 22 7.26 -16.98 4.26
N GLU A 23 6.16 -16.46 4.82
CA GLU A 23 4.81 -16.96 4.57
C GLU A 23 4.36 -16.70 3.12
N PHE A 24 4.57 -15.49 2.60
CA PHE A 24 4.22 -15.13 1.22
C PHE A 24 4.93 -15.99 0.17
N VAL A 25 6.21 -16.31 0.39
CA VAL A 25 7.02 -17.15 -0.52
C VAL A 25 6.84 -18.64 -0.23
N THR A 26 6.04 -19.03 0.76
CA THR A 26 5.78 -20.43 1.16
C THR A 26 7.03 -21.20 1.58
N PHE A 27 7.95 -20.52 2.28
CA PHE A 27 9.15 -21.14 2.86
C PHE A 27 8.88 -21.77 4.21
N ASP A 28 7.97 -22.76 4.25
CA ASP A 28 7.42 -23.34 5.48
C ASP A 28 8.50 -23.85 6.46
N LYS A 29 9.51 -24.56 5.95
CA LYS A 29 10.61 -25.09 6.78
C LYS A 29 11.42 -23.96 7.43
N THR A 30 11.69 -22.89 6.68
CA THR A 30 12.44 -21.73 7.16
C THR A 30 11.61 -20.92 8.15
N LEU A 31 10.32 -20.75 7.88
CA LEU A 31 9.37 -20.07 8.76
C LEU A 31 9.33 -20.72 10.15
N VAL A 32 9.19 -22.05 10.21
CA VAL A 32 9.17 -22.82 11.46
C VAL A 32 10.49 -22.68 12.22
N SER A 33 11.63 -22.80 11.54
CA SER A 33 12.94 -22.60 12.16
C SER A 33 13.11 -21.18 12.68
N PHE A 34 12.71 -20.18 11.90
CA PHE A 34 12.80 -18.77 12.26
C PHE A 34 11.99 -18.44 13.52
N GLN A 35 10.72 -18.88 13.59
CA GLN A 35 9.87 -18.68 14.77
C GLN A 35 10.50 -19.32 16.02
N LYS A 36 10.99 -20.55 15.91
CA LYS A 36 11.64 -21.26 17.02
C LYS A 36 12.91 -20.55 17.51
N GLU A 37 13.71 -20.01 16.59
CA GLU A 37 14.91 -19.25 16.95
C GLU A 37 14.58 -17.91 17.60
N CYS A 38 13.55 -17.21 17.13
CA CYS A 38 13.04 -15.98 17.75
C CYS A 38 12.59 -16.22 19.20
N GLU A 39 11.80 -17.27 19.44
CA GLU A 39 11.37 -17.68 20.79
C GLU A 39 12.57 -18.02 21.69
N THR A 40 13.49 -18.85 21.20
CA THR A 40 14.67 -19.29 21.95
C THR A 40 15.57 -18.13 22.33
N LYS A 41 15.72 -17.14 21.45
CA LYS A 41 16.56 -15.96 21.67
C LYS A 41 15.84 -14.82 22.39
N GLN A 42 14.59 -15.01 22.82
CA GLN A 42 13.74 -13.97 23.40
C GLN A 42 13.62 -12.73 22.51
N LYS A 43 13.69 -12.91 21.19
CA LYS A 43 13.51 -11.85 20.21
C LYS A 43 12.03 -11.79 19.88
N PRO A 44 11.30 -10.74 20.31
CA PRO A 44 9.87 -10.69 20.07
C PRO A 44 9.60 -10.67 18.57
N ILE A 45 8.56 -11.37 18.13
CA ILE A 45 7.91 -11.10 16.86
C ILE A 45 6.71 -10.22 17.23
N THR A 46 6.90 -8.91 17.16
CA THR A 46 5.85 -8.00 17.55
C THR A 46 4.92 -7.83 16.38
N THR A 47 3.77 -8.52 16.42
CA THR A 47 2.64 -8.28 15.52
C THR A 47 1.93 -6.95 15.83
N GLN A 48 2.65 -5.91 16.29
CA GLN A 48 2.23 -4.53 16.04
C GLN A 48 2.33 -4.28 14.55
N SER A 49 1.49 -4.98 13.80
CA SER A 49 0.58 -4.42 12.84
C SER A 49 1.09 -3.08 12.35
N ILE A 50 2.04 -3.18 11.44
CA ILE A 50 2.21 -2.20 10.36
C ILE A 50 0.96 -2.25 9.44
N LYS A 51 -0.24 -2.56 9.95
CA LYS A 51 -1.41 -1.69 9.71
C LYS A 51 -1.11 -0.32 10.35
N SER A 52 -0.01 0.30 9.93
CA SER A 52 0.35 1.64 10.29
C SER A 52 -0.85 2.50 9.89
N LYS A 53 -1.14 3.55 10.65
CA LYS A 53 -2.15 4.54 10.26
C LYS A 53 -1.96 5.03 8.80
N SER A 54 -0.73 4.92 8.28
CA SER A 54 -0.38 5.11 6.85
C SER A 54 -1.14 4.16 5.91
N ASN A 55 -1.20 2.85 6.20
CA ASN A 55 -1.95 1.89 5.39
C ASN A 55 -3.46 2.12 5.47
N GLN A 56 -4.00 2.51 6.63
CA GLN A 56 -5.43 2.87 6.73
C GLN A 56 -5.76 4.13 5.92
N LYS A 57 -4.89 5.16 5.98
CA LYS A 57 -5.03 6.37 5.18
C LYS A 57 -4.92 6.07 3.69
N LEU A 58 -3.97 5.23 3.29
CA LEU A 58 -3.78 4.81 1.90
C LEU A 58 -5.00 4.03 1.38
N LEU A 59 -5.53 3.10 2.18
CA LEU A 59 -6.77 2.38 1.87
C LEU A 59 -7.97 3.32 1.73
N ALA A 60 -8.08 4.33 2.60
CA ALA A 60 -9.15 5.33 2.50
C ALA A 60 -9.05 6.13 1.19
N ILE A 61 -7.83 6.57 0.82
CA ILE A 61 -7.58 7.28 -0.45
C ILE A 61 -7.91 6.38 -1.65
N GLN A 62 -7.48 5.11 -1.64
CA GLN A 62 -7.81 4.15 -2.70
C GLN A 62 -9.32 3.96 -2.84
N ASN A 63 -10.04 3.79 -1.73
CA ASN A 63 -11.49 3.67 -1.74
C ASN A 63 -12.16 4.93 -2.30
N GLU A 64 -11.68 6.12 -1.95
CA GLU A 64 -12.22 7.38 -2.47
C GLU A 64 -11.94 7.56 -3.97
N LEU A 65 -10.74 7.21 -4.44
CA LEU A 65 -10.41 7.17 -5.87
C LEU A 65 -11.37 6.24 -6.61
N MET A 66 -11.57 5.02 -6.12
CA MET A 66 -12.48 4.06 -6.74
C MET A 66 -13.93 4.56 -6.73
N GLN A 67 -14.41 5.18 -5.65
CA GLN A 67 -15.76 5.75 -5.62
C GLN A 67 -15.95 6.86 -6.65
N ASN A 68 -14.97 7.77 -6.79
CA ASN A 68 -15.04 8.84 -7.79
C ASN A 68 -14.97 8.27 -9.22
N PHE A 69 -14.17 7.23 -9.44
CA PHE A 69 -14.08 6.52 -10.72
C PHE A 69 -15.43 5.90 -11.14
N HIS A 70 -16.07 5.14 -10.25
CA HIS A 70 -17.37 4.50 -10.55
C HIS A 70 -18.51 5.51 -10.73
N LYS A 71 -18.43 6.68 -10.09
CA LYS A 71 -19.42 7.76 -10.23
C LYS A 71 -19.12 8.73 -11.37
N GLY A 72 -18.05 8.51 -12.14
CA GLY A 72 -17.66 9.40 -13.24
C GLY A 72 -17.20 10.79 -12.81
N LYS A 73 -16.81 10.99 -11.54
CA LYS A 73 -16.41 12.29 -10.97
C LYS A 73 -14.96 12.63 -11.34
N ARG A 74 -14.73 12.96 -12.60
CA ARG A 74 -13.41 13.23 -13.20
C ARG A 74 -12.55 14.20 -12.38
N ASP A 75 -13.06 15.40 -12.09
CA ASP A 75 -12.23 16.45 -11.46
C ASP A 75 -11.81 16.08 -10.04
N ARG A 76 -12.72 15.44 -9.28
CA ARG A 76 -12.41 14.96 -7.93
C ARG A 76 -11.40 13.80 -7.96
N PHE A 77 -11.55 12.89 -8.91
CA PHE A 77 -10.61 11.80 -9.11
C PHE A 77 -9.21 12.33 -9.42
N LEU A 78 -9.07 13.20 -10.44
CA LEU A 78 -7.78 13.70 -10.90
C LEU A 78 -7.09 14.58 -9.85
N LYS A 79 -7.86 15.37 -9.10
CA LYS A 79 -7.33 16.11 -7.95
C LYS A 79 -6.70 15.17 -6.93
N LEU A 80 -7.46 14.18 -6.45
CA LEU A 80 -6.99 13.22 -5.45
C LEU A 80 -5.81 12.38 -5.96
N TRP A 81 -5.82 12.00 -7.24
CA TRP A 81 -4.72 11.31 -7.92
C TRP A 81 -3.43 12.14 -7.88
N SER A 82 -3.52 13.42 -8.27
CA SER A 82 -2.35 14.31 -8.33
C SER A 82 -1.77 14.67 -6.96
N GLU A 83 -2.60 14.73 -5.92
CA GLU A 83 -2.18 15.06 -4.56
C GLU A 83 -1.46 13.90 -3.85
N ASN A 84 -1.72 12.66 -4.26
CA ASN A 84 -1.22 11.46 -3.57
C ASN A 84 -0.17 10.66 -4.37
N LEU A 85 0.00 10.90 -5.67
CA LEU A 85 1.13 10.35 -6.43
C LEU A 85 2.38 11.23 -6.28
N ALA A 86 3.52 10.58 -6.02
CA ALA A 86 4.81 11.26 -6.07
C ALA A 86 5.10 11.79 -7.49
N ALA A 87 5.65 13.00 -7.59
CA ALA A 87 5.95 13.65 -8.86
C ALA A 87 6.87 12.81 -9.76
N SER A 88 7.85 12.10 -9.16
CA SER A 88 8.74 11.18 -9.89
C SER A 88 7.97 10.06 -10.59
N VAL A 89 6.96 9.48 -9.94
CA VAL A 89 6.11 8.44 -10.53
C VAL A 89 5.23 9.03 -11.62
N LYS A 90 4.60 10.18 -11.37
CA LYS A 90 3.73 10.83 -12.36
C LYS A 90 4.48 11.18 -13.66
N ASP A 91 5.68 11.74 -13.53
CA ASP A 91 6.38 12.33 -14.67
C ASP A 91 7.35 11.37 -15.37
N GLN A 92 7.78 10.29 -14.71
CA GLN A 92 8.82 9.41 -15.26
C GLN A 92 8.38 7.96 -15.42
N ASP A 93 7.39 7.47 -14.67
CA ASP A 93 6.95 6.08 -14.77
C ASP A 93 6.06 5.87 -16.02
N PRO A 94 6.50 5.04 -17.00
CA PRO A 94 5.70 4.73 -18.19
C PRO A 94 4.35 4.07 -17.85
N VAL A 95 4.28 3.29 -16.77
CA VAL A 95 3.05 2.63 -16.34
C VAL A 95 2.06 3.65 -15.82
N ALA A 96 2.51 4.57 -14.96
CA ALA A 96 1.68 5.65 -14.43
C ALA A 96 1.10 6.53 -15.56
N LYS A 97 1.93 6.91 -16.54
CA LYS A 97 1.48 7.70 -17.71
C LYS A 97 0.44 6.95 -18.56
N LYS A 98 0.68 5.67 -18.82
CA LYS A 98 -0.26 4.83 -19.58
C LYS A 98 -1.59 4.69 -18.83
N LEU A 99 -1.55 4.54 -17.51
CA LEU A 99 -2.75 4.48 -16.68
C LEU A 99 -3.50 5.80 -16.67
N GLU A 100 -2.80 6.94 -16.51
CA GLU A 100 -3.40 8.27 -16.60
C GLU A 100 -4.08 8.50 -17.97
N PHE A 101 -3.47 8.06 -19.07
CA PHE A 101 -4.08 8.10 -20.39
C PHE A 101 -5.39 7.32 -20.46
N TYR A 102 -5.44 6.08 -19.97
CA TYR A 102 -6.68 5.28 -19.97
C TYR A 102 -7.75 5.85 -19.05
N VAL A 103 -7.38 6.36 -17.89
CA VAL A 103 -8.32 7.03 -16.96
C VAL A 103 -8.94 8.25 -17.64
N ASN A 104 -8.15 9.03 -18.38
CA ASN A 104 -8.65 10.17 -19.13
C ASN A 104 -9.66 9.75 -20.23
N ILE A 105 -9.38 8.68 -20.97
CA ILE A 105 -10.31 8.11 -21.96
C ILE A 105 -11.59 7.65 -21.28
N TYR A 106 -11.48 6.89 -20.18
CA TYR A 106 -12.63 6.40 -19.42
C TYR A 106 -13.57 7.55 -19.04
N PHE A 107 -13.04 8.63 -18.45
CA PHE A 107 -13.86 9.78 -18.08
C PHE A 107 -14.43 10.56 -19.27
N ALA A 108 -13.73 10.60 -20.41
CA ALA A 108 -14.27 11.22 -21.62
C ALA A 108 -15.46 10.43 -22.21
N VAL A 109 -15.41 9.10 -22.10
CA VAL A 109 -16.44 8.18 -22.61
C VAL A 109 -17.56 7.94 -21.59
N TYR A 110 -17.32 8.18 -20.30
CA TYR A 110 -18.27 7.93 -19.21
C TYR A 110 -19.64 8.60 -19.43
N PRO A 111 -19.75 9.89 -19.79
CA PRO A 111 -21.05 10.51 -20.06
C PRO A 111 -21.79 9.80 -21.20
N ILE A 112 -21.11 9.38 -22.25
CA ILE A 112 -21.74 8.72 -23.40
C ILE A 112 -22.28 7.34 -23.01
N LYS A 113 -21.52 6.60 -22.19
CA LYS A 113 -21.88 5.25 -21.75
C LYS A 113 -23.01 5.24 -20.72
N PHE A 114 -23.03 6.22 -19.81
CA PHE A 114 -23.89 6.17 -18.62
C PHE A 114 -24.94 7.28 -18.56
N ALA A 115 -24.91 8.30 -19.44
CA ALA A 115 -25.98 9.32 -19.49
C ALA A 115 -27.26 8.86 -20.20
N ARG A 116 -27.26 7.70 -20.89
CA ARG A 116 -28.47 7.17 -21.56
C ARG A 116 -29.47 6.48 -20.61
N GLY A 117 -29.40 6.76 -19.30
CA GLY A 117 -30.28 6.14 -18.30
C GLY A 117 -30.68 7.05 -17.13
N GLN A 118 -30.59 8.37 -17.30
CA GLN A 118 -31.19 9.35 -16.39
C GLN A 118 -32.31 10.12 -17.07
#